data_AF-W0BJC2-F1
#
_entry.id   AF-W0BJC2-F1
#
_cell.length_a   1.000
_cell.length_b   1.000
_cell.length_c   1.000
_cell.angle_alpha   90.00
_cell.angle_beta   90.00
_cell.angle_gamma   90.00
#
_symmetry.space_group_name_H-M   'P 1'
#
loop_
_entity.id
_entity.type
_entity.pdbx_description
1 polymer ?
#
loop_
_entity_poly.entity_id
_entity_poly.type
_entity_poly.pdbx_seq_one_letter_code
_entity_poly.pdbx_strand_id
1 'polypeptide(L)'
;MLDKSISGMLSAIEIYNKPDFKYREEIFSILCINSWELFLKAKILQLSNNKDSSLHVWEYRTLKNGNKAKKKPKKGIDLVIQ
;
A
#
# COMPACT_ATOMS: atom_id res chain seq x y z
N MET A 1 5.01 10.26 2.19
CA MET A 1 4.89 8.79 2.09
C MET A 1 6.17 8.10 2.58
N LEU A 2 7.35 8.57 2.17
CA LEU A 2 8.63 8.01 2.59
C LEU A 2 8.80 7.96 4.12
N ASP A 3 8.52 9.06 4.85
CA ASP A 3 8.68 9.07 6.32
C ASP A 3 7.80 8.02 7.02
N LYS A 4 6.56 7.84 6.53
CA LYS A 4 5.64 6.81 7.04
C LYS A 4 6.16 5.39 6.78
N SER A 5 6.79 5.17 5.63
CA SER A 5 7.44 3.90 5.30
C SER A 5 8.59 3.61 6.25
N ILE A 6 9.45 4.61 6.50
CA ILE A 6 10.59 4.48 7.42
C ILE A 6 10.10 4.21 8.84
N SER A 7 9.17 5.02 9.37
CA SER A 7 8.58 4.78 10.69
C SER A 7 7.93 3.41 10.80
N GLY A 8 7.19 2.97 9.77
CA GLY A 8 6.55 1.66 9.77
C GLY A 8 7.57 0.50 9.80
N MET A 9 8.67 0.63 9.05
CA MET A 9 9.74 -0.38 9.01
C MET A 9 10.46 -0.46 10.35
N LEU A 10 10.74 0.68 10.99
CA LEU A 10 11.31 0.74 12.33
C LEU A 10 10.40 0.03 13.34
N SER A 11 9.09 0.33 13.33
CA SER A 11 8.11 -0.36 14.18
C SER A 11 8.08 -1.87 13.93
N ALA A 12 8.19 -2.31 12.68
CA ALA A 12 8.29 -3.73 12.37
C ALA A 12 9.50 -4.37 13.06
N ILE A 13 10.68 -3.78 12.91
CA ILE A 13 11.92 -4.26 13.52
C ILE A 13 11.84 -4.26 15.06
N GLU A 14 11.27 -3.22 15.66
CA GLU A 14 11.06 -3.15 17.11
C GLU A 14 10.18 -4.28 17.63
N ILE A 15 9.08 -4.58 16.93
CA ILE A 15 8.20 -5.70 17.27
C ILE A 15 8.93 -7.02 17.13
N TYR A 16 9.70 -7.21 16.05
CA TYR A 16 10.49 -8.42 15.81
C TYR A 16 11.52 -8.68 16.91
N ASN A 17 12.10 -7.63 17.47
CA ASN A 17 13.10 -7.74 18.54
C ASN A 17 12.48 -7.90 19.93
N LYS A 18 11.17 -7.74 20.11
CA LYS A 18 10.54 -7.97 21.43
C LYS A 18 10.53 -9.47 21.80
N PRO A 19 11.04 -9.86 22.99
CA PRO A 19 11.21 -11.26 23.36
C PRO A 19 9.89 -12.00 23.64
N ASP A 20 8.89 -11.34 24.24
CA ASP A 20 7.57 -11.92 24.50
C ASP A 20 6.47 -11.08 23.83
N PHE A 21 6.23 -11.38 22.56
CA PHE A 21 5.18 -10.75 21.77
C PHE A 21 4.45 -11.82 20.97
N LYS A 22 3.19 -12.10 21.35
CA LYS A 22 2.36 -13.07 20.62
C LYS A 22 2.14 -12.57 19.19
N TYR A 23 2.17 -13.48 18.22
CA TYR A 23 2.00 -13.18 16.78
C TYR A 23 3.05 -12.23 16.20
N ARG A 24 4.26 -12.19 16.79
CA ARG A 24 5.35 -11.30 16.37
C ARG A 24 5.67 -11.38 14.88
N GLU A 25 5.79 -12.58 14.35
CA GLU A 25 6.12 -12.80 12.94
C GLU A 25 5.02 -12.30 12.00
N GLU A 26 3.75 -12.49 12.38
CA GLU A 26 2.59 -12.05 11.60
C GLU A 26 2.51 -10.51 11.60
N ILE A 27 2.62 -9.89 12.76
CA ILE A 27 2.56 -8.43 12.91
C ILE A 27 3.78 -7.76 12.26
N PHE A 28 4.96 -8.34 12.41
CA PHE A 28 6.16 -7.93 11.69
C PHE A 28 5.92 -7.94 10.17
N SER A 29 5.39 -9.04 9.65
CA SER A 29 5.14 -9.20 8.21
C SER A 29 4.15 -8.16 7.69
N ILE A 30 3.05 -7.93 8.41
CA ILE A 30 2.04 -6.91 8.04
C ILE A 30 2.66 -5.51 7.99
N LEU A 31 3.42 -5.13 9.03
CA LEU A 31 4.05 -3.81 9.09
C LEU A 31 5.16 -3.64 8.04
N CYS A 32 5.99 -4.66 7.87
CA CYS A 32 7.08 -4.68 6.89
C CYS A 32 6.52 -4.52 5.47
N ILE A 33 5.48 -5.27 5.11
CA ILE A 33 4.81 -5.20 3.81
C ILE A 33 4.22 -3.81 3.57
N ASN A 34 3.45 -3.27 4.53
CA ASN A 34 2.87 -1.93 4.41
C ASN A 34 3.95 -0.86 4.24
N SER A 35 5.08 -1.01 4.93
CA SER A 35 6.22 -0.10 4.83
C SER A 35 6.88 -0.16 3.46
N TRP A 36 7.10 -1.35 2.91
CA TRP A 36 7.61 -1.53 1.55
C TRP A 36 6.64 -1.00 0.49
N GLU A 37 5.34 -1.20 0.67
CA GLU A 37 4.34 -0.65 -0.23
C GLU A 37 4.40 0.89 -0.27
N LEU A 38 4.45 1.54 0.90
CA LEU A 38 4.60 2.99 0.99
C LEU A 38 5.93 3.49 0.41
N PHE A 39 7.01 2.72 0.57
CA PHE A 39 8.31 3.02 -0.02
C PHE A 39 8.22 3.04 -1.55
N LEU A 40 7.65 1.98 -2.13
CA LEU A 40 7.49 1.84 -3.58
C LEU A 40 6.55 2.92 -4.14
N LYS A 41 5.43 3.20 -3.48
CA LYS A 41 4.52 4.31 -3.84
C LYS A 41 5.25 5.65 -3.85
N ALA A 42 6.08 5.92 -2.85
CA ALA A 42 6.91 7.14 -2.80
C ALA A 42 7.92 7.19 -3.95
N LYS A 43 8.55 6.05 -4.28
CA LYS A 43 9.52 5.96 -5.38
C LYS A 43 8.85 6.19 -6.74
N ILE A 44 7.68 5.62 -6.98
CA ILE A 44 6.89 5.82 -8.20
C ILE A 44 6.53 7.30 -8.37
N LEU A 45 6.05 7.96 -7.29
CA LEU A 45 5.78 9.41 -7.31
C LEU A 45 7.02 10.23 -7.64
N GLN A 46 8.17 9.88 -7.05
CA GLN A 46 9.44 10.56 -7.34
C GLN A 46 9.79 10.46 -8.83
N LEU A 47 9.67 9.26 -9.42
CA LEU A 47 9.98 9.01 -10.83
C LEU A 47 8.95 9.63 -11.78
N SER A 48 7.72 9.88 -11.33
CA SER A 48 6.65 10.45 -12.15
C SER A 48 6.54 11.97 -12.05
N ASN A 49 7.53 12.66 -11.47
CA ASN A 49 7.48 14.10 -11.13
C ASN A 49 6.26 14.46 -10.26
N ASN A 50 5.99 13.65 -9.23
CA ASN A 50 4.88 13.81 -8.29
C ASN A 50 3.49 13.81 -8.94
N LYS A 51 3.35 13.12 -10.09
CA LYS A 51 2.04 12.95 -10.72
C LYS A 51 1.23 11.90 -9.97
N ASP A 52 0.23 12.36 -9.24
CA ASP A 52 -0.70 11.51 -8.49
C ASP A 52 -1.37 10.42 -9.35
N SER A 53 -1.60 10.70 -10.64
CA SER A 53 -2.14 9.71 -11.60
C SER A 53 -1.27 8.45 -11.74
N SER A 54 0.02 8.50 -11.43
CA SER A 54 0.92 7.35 -11.48
C SER A 54 0.62 6.27 -10.44
N LEU A 55 -0.10 6.62 -9.36
CA LEU A 55 -0.49 5.68 -8.30
C LEU A 55 -1.88 5.09 -8.47
N HIS A 56 -2.57 5.42 -9.56
CA HIS A 56 -3.97 5.06 -9.75
C HIS A 56 -4.21 4.32 -11.07
N VAL A 57 -4.95 3.22 -10.97
CA VAL A 57 -5.46 2.49 -12.12
C VAL A 57 -6.96 2.73 -12.23
N TRP A 58 -7.41 3.00 -13.44
CA TRP A 58 -8.83 3.14 -13.75
C TRP A 58 -9.41 1.77 -14.09
N GLU A 59 -10.23 1.21 -13.22
CA GLU A 59 -10.94 -0.04 -13.49
C GLU A 59 -12.34 0.22 -14.04
N TYR A 60 -12.75 -0.57 -15.04
CA TYR A 60 -14.14 -0.60 -15.48
C TYR A 60 -14.94 -1.49 -14.53
N ARG A 61 -15.84 -0.90 -13.73
CA ARG A 61 -16.87 -1.70 -13.05
C ARG A 61 -17.99 -2.03 -14.02
N THR A 62 -18.31 -3.32 -14.13
CA THR A 62 -19.58 -3.79 -14.68
C THR A 62 -20.66 -3.63 -13.61
N LEU A 63 -21.77 -2.99 -13.96
CA LEU A 63 -22.95 -3.02 -13.09
C LEU A 63 -23.57 -4.42 -13.12
N LYS A 64 -24.35 -4.75 -12.08
CA LYS A 64 -25.12 -6.00 -12.00
C LYS A 64 -26.01 -6.26 -13.23
N ASN A 65 -26.31 -5.21 -14.00
CA ASN A 65 -27.15 -5.26 -15.20
C ASN A 65 -26.32 -5.37 -16.50
N GLY A 66 -25.05 -5.76 -16.45
CA GLY A 66 -24.16 -5.93 -17.63
C GLY A 66 -23.67 -4.63 -18.28
N ASN A 67 -24.29 -3.48 -17.97
CA ASN A 67 -23.89 -2.18 -18.48
C ASN A 67 -22.62 -1.63 -17.78
N LYS A 68 -21.77 -0.93 -18.54
CA LYS A 68 -20.54 -0.27 -18.02
C LYS A 68 -20.90 0.97 -17.19
N ALA A 69 -20.20 1.18 -16.08
CA ALA A 69 -20.42 2.35 -15.22
C ALA A 69 -20.03 3.67 -15.93
N LYS A 70 -20.87 4.70 -15.80
CA LYS A 70 -20.63 6.04 -16.38
C LYS A 70 -19.44 6.79 -15.77
N LYS A 71 -19.08 6.47 -14.51
CA LYS A 71 -17.90 7.01 -13.83
C LYS A 71 -16.86 5.91 -13.67
N LYS A 72 -15.62 6.20 -14.06
CA LYS A 72 -14.46 5.34 -13.79
C LYS A 72 -14.07 5.54 -12.33
N PRO A 73 -14.26 4.58 -11.42
CA PRO A 73 -13.71 4.70 -10.08
C PRO A 73 -12.18 4.74 -10.17
N LYS A 74 -11.57 5.68 -9.45
CA LYS A 74 -10.11 5.78 -9.30
C LYS A 74 -9.72 4.75 -8.24
N LYS A 75 -8.95 3.72 -8.59
CA LYS A 75 -8.46 2.72 -7.64
C LYS A 75 -6.98 2.95 -7.40
N GLY A 76 -6.57 3.04 -6.13
CA GLY A 76 -5.14 3.05 -5.78
C GLY A 76 -4.49 1.73 -6.16
N ILE A 77 -3.22 1.78 -6.56
CA ILE A 77 -2.41 0.57 -6.67
C ILE A 77 -2.14 0.11 -5.24
N ASP A 78 -2.85 -0.92 -4.78
CA ASP A 78 -2.53 -1.60 -3.52
C ASP A 78 -1.78 -2.87 -3.89
N LEU A 79 -0.55 -2.97 -3.39
CA LEU A 79 0.37 -4.05 -3.76
C LEU A 79 0.18 -5.27 -2.86
N VAL A 80 -0.32 -5.11 -1.62
CA VAL A 80 -0.65 -6.25 -0.74
C VAL A 80 -1.82 -5.95 0.23
N ILE A 81 -2.75 -6.92 0.31
CA ILE A 81 -3.93 -7.13 1.19
C ILE A 81 -5.04 -6.06 1.16
N GLN A 82 -6.20 -6.48 0.62
CA GLN A 82 -7.52 -5.85 0.77
C GLN A 82 -8.23 -6.35 2.02
#